data_AF-A0A363N2Q3-F1
#
_entry.id   AF-A0A363N2Q3-F1
#
_cell.length_a   1.000
_cell.length_b   1.000
_cell.length_c   1.000
_cell.angle_alpha   90.00
_cell.angle_beta   90.00
_cell.angle_gamma   90.00
#
_symmetry.space_group_name_H-M   'P 1'
#
loop_
_entity.id
_entity.type
_entity.pdbx_description
1 polymer ?
#
loop_
_entity_poly.entity_id
_entity_poly.type
_entity_poly.pdbx_seq_one_letter_code
_entity_poly.pdbx_strand_id
1 'polypeptide(L)'
;MNNQSTLFISKSFETIPFVGIILPYTESFLESLKLELPDNAKEKLHLELLKQLSAFSEIILQQSLDSFVLEGNTEIEIFTAKMNQSLAVDFPVLDHMMKQKAANFSRHISKITDRFHNDYEKIKAVFKLDEVKITDIDASLGDGHNGEGTALIHLSNETKLIYKPRNVNLTNSYNALIDWINQKLNLDLKTFQALDCGEYGWLEFVNNEEITSENDLEEYYHKAGALLATAYLLGSKDCHRENVIASGKNPVIIDHETIIQPFLSNGLINNSWDNECKIPNLSVLENALIVNDDTGVPIHFAGYGVRNNLQVTELEKRIVNPNTINCKRVTRFLFTQIAENNIPKFKDHYIFPTNYSNSFLEGFSIVYDLFSNNKEELKSLNSPIEVFKNQEVRYVWRPTFIYFKILKFMRTSALMSSFEVYNAKLAELLSKAYLGQNMETYKFIFDFELQQMLNGDIPIFSLNSLDNVLDCNASSKIFEFNCIENINRRIDAISPEHKKEQLEFINRWINIRN
;
A
#
# COMPACT_ATOMS: atom_id res chain seq x y z
N MET A 1 12.14 -43.95 19.84
CA MET A 1 11.86 -42.63 20.44
C MET A 1 10.94 -41.93 19.45
N ASN A 2 9.66 -41.88 19.82
CA ASN A 2 8.53 -41.72 18.90
C ASN A 2 8.22 -40.27 18.57
N ASN A 3 7.88 -40.05 17.29
CA ASN A 3 6.98 -39.06 16.71
C ASN A 3 6.19 -38.20 17.71
N GLN A 4 6.51 -36.91 17.77
CA GLN A 4 5.63 -35.86 18.29
C GLN A 4 5.67 -34.54 17.48
N SER A 5 6.18 -34.54 16.25
CA SER A 5 6.22 -33.35 15.38
C SER A 5 5.25 -33.40 14.19
N THR A 6 4.36 -34.39 14.11
CA THR A 6 3.36 -34.51 13.05
C THR A 6 1.96 -34.16 13.54
N LEU A 7 1.36 -33.19 12.84
CA LEU A 7 -0.06 -32.79 12.85
C LEU A 7 -0.57 -31.97 14.04
N PHE A 8 -0.27 -30.67 14.02
CA PHE A 8 -1.35 -29.67 14.07
C PHE A 8 -1.82 -29.41 12.63
N ILE A 9 -2.45 -30.39 11.97
CA ILE A 9 -3.36 -30.04 10.86
C ILE A 9 -4.65 -29.65 11.55
N SER A 10 -4.81 -28.37 11.85
CA SER A 10 -6.11 -27.92 12.30
C SER A 10 -7.10 -28.13 11.15
N LYS A 11 -8.35 -28.47 11.46
CA LYS A 11 -9.42 -28.63 10.46
C LYS A 11 -9.56 -27.41 9.53
N SER A 12 -9.01 -26.26 9.92
CA SER A 12 -8.96 -25.06 9.10
C SER A 12 -8.08 -25.21 7.83
N PHE A 13 -7.04 -26.04 7.89
CA PHE A 13 -6.07 -26.21 6.79
C PHE A 13 -6.64 -27.01 5.62
N GLU A 14 -7.58 -27.93 5.87
CA GLU A 14 -8.19 -28.78 4.83
C GLU A 14 -8.95 -27.96 3.78
N THR A 15 -9.31 -26.71 4.10
CA THR A 15 -10.00 -25.80 3.17
C THR A 15 -9.05 -25.07 2.22
N ILE A 16 -7.74 -25.11 2.49
CA ILE A 16 -6.71 -24.45 1.69
C ILE A 16 -6.40 -25.33 0.47
N PRO A 17 -6.57 -24.83 -0.77
CA PRO A 17 -6.27 -25.60 -1.97
C PRO A 17 -4.80 -26.06 -2.02
N PHE A 18 -4.63 -27.33 -2.36
CA PHE A 18 -3.34 -28.00 -2.54
C PHE A 18 -2.46 -28.04 -1.27
N VAL A 19 -3.07 -27.97 -0.08
CA VAL A 19 -2.32 -27.89 1.19
C VAL A 19 -1.33 -29.03 1.38
N GLY A 20 -1.64 -30.25 0.93
CA GLY A 20 -0.73 -31.41 1.02
C GLY A 20 0.56 -31.28 0.20
N ILE A 21 0.60 -30.37 -0.78
CA ILE A 21 1.78 -30.05 -1.60
C ILE A 21 2.56 -28.87 -1.00
N ILE A 22 1.85 -27.95 -0.34
CA ILE A 22 2.40 -26.68 0.15
C ILE A 22 2.94 -26.80 1.57
N LEU A 23 2.35 -27.66 2.40
CA LEU A 23 2.72 -27.82 3.81
C LEU A 23 4.23 -28.03 4.03
N PRO A 24 4.95 -28.84 3.22
CA PRO A 24 6.40 -29.03 3.37
C PRO A 24 7.22 -27.72 3.29
N TYR A 25 6.73 -26.69 2.59
CA TYR A 25 7.42 -25.38 2.49
C TYR A 25 7.35 -24.57 3.79
N THR A 26 6.51 -24.97 4.75
CA THR A 26 6.26 -24.24 5.99
C THR A 26 6.81 -24.92 7.23
N GLU A 27 7.47 -26.07 7.10
CA GLU A 27 7.96 -26.86 8.25
C GLU A 27 8.88 -26.06 9.18
N SER A 28 9.78 -25.25 8.60
CA SER A 28 10.70 -24.40 9.35
C SER A 28 10.07 -23.13 9.93
N PHE A 29 8.85 -22.75 9.51
CA PHE A 29 8.19 -21.53 9.95
C PHE A 29 7.93 -21.57 11.46
N LEU A 30 7.30 -22.67 11.95
CA LEU A 30 6.98 -22.82 13.36
C LEU A 30 8.22 -22.97 14.24
N GLU A 31 9.30 -23.56 13.73
CA GLU A 31 10.58 -23.67 14.44
C GLU A 31 11.26 -22.30 14.60
N SER A 32 11.06 -21.40 13.63
CA SER A 32 11.68 -20.07 13.62
C SER A 32 10.96 -19.02 14.48
N LEU A 33 9.67 -19.23 14.78
CA LEU A 33 8.88 -18.35 15.63
C LEU A 33 9.37 -18.44 17.08
N LYS A 34 9.96 -17.35 17.59
CA LYS A 34 10.31 -17.25 19.01
C LYS A 34 9.08 -17.52 19.88
N LEU A 35 9.29 -18.18 21.02
CA LEU A 35 8.26 -18.67 21.95
C LEU A 35 7.38 -17.58 22.61
N GLU A 36 7.43 -16.33 22.16
CA GLU A 36 6.78 -15.19 22.81
C GLU A 36 5.34 -14.95 22.37
N LEU A 37 4.93 -15.43 21.18
CA LEU A 37 3.56 -15.30 20.71
C LEU A 37 2.64 -16.39 21.31
N PRO A 38 1.37 -16.05 21.61
CA PRO A 38 0.34 -17.03 21.91
C PRO A 38 0.16 -18.07 20.79
N ASP A 39 -0.18 -19.32 21.15
CA ASP A 39 -0.28 -20.41 20.17
C ASP A 39 -1.36 -20.18 19.10
N ASN A 40 -2.46 -19.51 19.45
CA ASN A 40 -3.49 -19.10 18.49
C ASN A 40 -2.95 -18.09 17.46
N ALA A 41 -2.07 -17.17 17.86
CA ALA A 41 -1.44 -16.22 16.94
C ALA A 41 -0.45 -16.94 16.01
N LYS A 42 0.32 -17.90 16.52
CA LYS A 42 1.20 -18.75 15.69
C LYS A 42 0.39 -19.55 14.66
N GLU A 43 -0.72 -20.16 15.07
CA GLU A 43 -1.60 -20.92 14.18
C GLU A 43 -2.21 -20.01 13.10
N LYS A 44 -2.66 -18.80 13.47
CA LYS A 44 -3.18 -17.80 12.52
C LYS A 44 -2.12 -17.40 11.49
N LEU A 45 -0.90 -17.10 11.92
CA LEU A 45 0.20 -16.75 11.01
C LEU A 45 0.60 -17.92 10.10
N HIS A 46 0.56 -19.15 10.59
CA HIS A 46 0.82 -20.33 9.76
C HIS A 46 -0.29 -20.51 8.71
N LEU A 47 -1.55 -20.32 9.12
CA LEU A 47 -2.70 -20.33 8.21
C LEU A 47 -2.58 -19.26 7.12
N GLU A 48 -2.13 -18.06 7.50
CA GLU A 48 -1.88 -16.95 6.57
C GLU A 48 -0.78 -17.30 5.56
N LEU A 49 0.36 -17.84 6.01
CA LEU A 49 1.43 -18.29 5.14
C LEU A 49 0.96 -19.37 4.15
N LEU A 50 0.21 -20.37 4.63
CA LEU A 50 -0.36 -21.42 3.77
C LEU A 50 -1.30 -20.84 2.72
N LYS A 51 -2.15 -19.87 3.08
CA LYS A 51 -3.03 -19.17 2.12
C LYS A 51 -2.22 -18.40 1.07
N GLN A 52 -1.16 -17.71 1.45
CA GLN A 52 -0.30 -16.98 0.52
C GLN A 52 0.40 -17.93 -0.48
N LEU A 53 0.97 -19.03 0.01
CA LEU A 53 1.61 -20.05 -0.84
C LEU A 53 0.60 -20.77 -1.75
N SER A 54 -0.61 -21.02 -1.24
CA SER A 54 -1.71 -21.58 -2.02
C SER A 54 -2.12 -20.63 -3.16
N ALA A 55 -2.40 -19.37 -2.85
CA ALA A 55 -2.75 -18.37 -3.86
C ALA A 55 -1.62 -18.15 -4.89
N PHE A 56 -0.36 -18.34 -4.49
CA PHE A 56 0.78 -18.24 -5.38
C PHE A 56 0.89 -19.42 -6.36
N SER A 57 0.67 -20.65 -5.89
CA SER A 57 0.83 -21.89 -6.65
C SER A 57 -0.45 -22.40 -7.33
N GLU A 58 -1.62 -21.88 -6.95
CA GLU A 58 -2.96 -22.36 -7.35
C GLU A 58 -3.09 -22.62 -8.86
N ILE A 59 -2.67 -21.65 -9.68
CA ILE A 59 -2.86 -21.73 -11.13
C ILE A 59 -2.07 -22.90 -11.72
N ILE A 60 -0.85 -23.11 -11.24
CA ILE A 60 0.07 -24.14 -11.76
C ILE A 60 -0.38 -25.51 -11.28
N LEU A 61 -0.68 -25.65 -9.99
CA LEU A 61 -1.15 -26.92 -9.42
C LEU A 61 -2.51 -27.34 -10.00
N GLN A 62 -3.40 -26.39 -10.30
CA GLN A 62 -4.64 -26.69 -11.00
C GLN A 62 -4.38 -27.17 -12.44
N GLN A 63 -3.47 -26.53 -13.18
CA GLN A 63 -3.11 -26.98 -14.54
C GLN A 63 -2.51 -28.39 -14.52
N SER A 64 -1.62 -28.68 -13.57
CA SER A 64 -1.05 -30.01 -13.38
C SER A 64 -2.10 -31.05 -13.01
N LEU A 65 -3.07 -30.70 -12.16
CA LEU A 65 -4.18 -31.57 -11.80
C LEU A 65 -5.09 -31.86 -13.01
N ASP A 66 -5.41 -30.83 -13.80
CA ASP A 66 -6.24 -30.97 -14.99
C ASP A 66 -5.58 -31.94 -15.99
N SER A 67 -4.27 -31.82 -16.23
CA SER A 67 -3.50 -32.77 -17.06
C SER A 67 -3.49 -34.18 -16.47
N PHE A 68 -3.28 -34.31 -15.16
CA PHE A 68 -3.26 -35.60 -14.47
C PHE A 68 -4.60 -36.34 -14.58
N VAL A 69 -5.72 -35.62 -14.49
CA VAL A 69 -7.07 -36.18 -14.69
C VAL A 69 -7.30 -36.58 -16.15
N LEU A 70 -6.83 -35.78 -17.11
CA LEU A 70 -6.91 -36.11 -18.55
C LEU A 70 -6.14 -37.38 -18.92
N GLU A 71 -5.06 -37.70 -18.20
CA GLU A 71 -4.29 -38.94 -18.34
C GLU A 71 -5.03 -40.18 -17.77
N GLY A 72 -6.23 -39.99 -17.19
CA GLY A 72 -7.08 -41.08 -16.69
C GLY A 72 -6.87 -41.41 -15.20
N ASN A 73 -6.10 -40.60 -14.47
CA ASN A 73 -5.89 -40.80 -13.04
C ASN A 73 -7.07 -40.26 -12.21
N THR A 74 -7.41 -40.95 -11.12
CA THR A 74 -8.62 -40.66 -10.32
C THR A 74 -8.37 -40.37 -8.84
N GLU A 75 -7.14 -40.54 -8.35
CA GLU A 75 -6.81 -40.43 -6.92
C GLU A 75 -5.97 -39.18 -6.63
N ILE A 76 -6.44 -38.34 -5.70
CA ILE A 76 -5.78 -37.07 -5.35
C ILE A 76 -4.49 -37.30 -4.54
N GLU A 77 -4.41 -38.41 -3.82
CA GLU A 77 -3.24 -38.84 -3.05
C GLU A 77 -2.07 -39.16 -3.98
N ILE A 78 -2.33 -39.80 -5.12
CA ILE A 78 -1.32 -40.08 -6.15
C ILE A 78 -0.83 -38.77 -6.77
N PHE A 79 -1.74 -37.83 -7.08
CA PHE A 79 -1.36 -36.50 -7.57
C PHE A 79 -0.47 -35.76 -6.56
N THR A 80 -0.87 -35.73 -5.30
CA THR A 80 -0.13 -35.06 -4.22
C THR A 80 1.26 -35.68 -4.05
N ALA A 81 1.37 -37.01 -4.04
CA ALA A 81 2.65 -37.71 -3.94
C ALA A 81 3.56 -37.43 -5.16
N LYS A 82 3.00 -37.41 -6.37
CA LYS A 82 3.72 -37.04 -7.60
C LYS A 82 4.28 -35.63 -7.49
N MET A 83 3.44 -34.65 -7.17
CA MET A 83 3.86 -33.25 -7.05
C MET A 83 4.92 -33.06 -5.97
N ASN A 84 4.79 -33.71 -4.81
CA ASN A 84 5.80 -33.65 -3.75
C ASN A 84 7.18 -34.21 -4.19
N GLN A 85 7.23 -35.11 -5.17
CA GLN A 85 8.48 -35.66 -5.70
C GLN A 85 9.05 -34.86 -6.86
N SER A 86 8.19 -34.35 -7.76
CA SER A 86 8.63 -33.78 -9.04
C SER A 86 8.54 -32.25 -9.13
N LEU A 87 7.86 -31.55 -8.22
CA LEU A 87 7.58 -30.11 -8.39
C LEU A 87 8.86 -29.26 -8.51
N ALA A 88 9.91 -29.57 -7.77
CA ALA A 88 11.20 -28.86 -7.89
C ALA A 88 11.90 -29.08 -9.24
N VAL A 89 11.60 -30.20 -9.93
CA VAL A 89 12.15 -30.54 -11.24
C VAL A 89 11.26 -29.99 -12.36
N ASP A 90 9.94 -30.16 -12.24
CA ASP A 90 8.96 -29.76 -13.24
C ASP A 90 8.75 -28.23 -13.26
N PHE A 91 8.83 -27.59 -12.08
CA PHE A 91 8.60 -26.17 -11.86
C PHE A 91 9.64 -25.53 -10.93
N PRO A 92 10.93 -25.52 -11.30
CA PRO A 92 12.01 -25.01 -10.46
C PRO A 92 11.84 -23.54 -10.02
N VAL A 93 11.20 -22.70 -10.86
CA VAL A 93 10.93 -21.29 -10.50
C VAL A 93 9.88 -21.21 -9.40
N LEU A 94 8.81 -22.02 -9.50
CA LEU A 94 7.77 -22.10 -8.49
C LEU A 94 8.33 -22.59 -7.15
N ASP A 95 9.10 -23.68 -7.16
CA ASP A 95 9.75 -24.22 -5.96
C ASP A 95 10.62 -23.19 -5.26
N HIS A 96 11.48 -22.49 -6.03
CA HIS A 96 12.34 -21.44 -5.51
C HIS A 96 11.53 -20.30 -4.88
N MET A 97 10.52 -19.78 -5.58
CA MET A 97 9.71 -18.66 -5.09
C MET A 97 8.85 -19.05 -3.88
N MET A 98 8.35 -20.29 -3.79
CA MET A 98 7.62 -20.76 -2.60
C MET A 98 8.55 -20.85 -1.38
N LYS A 99 9.77 -21.39 -1.54
CA LYS A 99 10.79 -21.40 -0.46
C LYS A 99 11.15 -19.99 -0.02
N GLN A 100 11.37 -19.09 -0.96
CA GLN A 100 11.70 -17.69 -0.67
C GLN A 100 10.56 -16.99 0.07
N LYS A 101 9.31 -17.14 -0.37
CA LYS A 101 8.14 -16.56 0.30
C LYS A 101 7.99 -17.06 1.73
N ALA A 102 8.12 -18.37 1.96
CA ALA A 102 8.05 -18.93 3.31
C ALA A 102 9.18 -18.41 4.21
N ALA A 103 10.42 -18.38 3.71
CA ALA A 103 11.56 -17.86 4.45
C ALA A 103 11.44 -16.36 4.77
N ASN A 104 10.96 -15.56 3.81
CA ASN A 104 10.78 -14.12 4.01
C ASN A 104 9.67 -13.83 5.01
N PHE A 105 8.53 -14.54 4.94
CA PHE A 105 7.46 -14.39 5.93
C PHE A 105 7.95 -14.74 7.35
N SER A 106 8.66 -15.86 7.51
CA SER A 106 9.30 -16.27 8.77
C SER A 106 10.21 -15.18 9.35
N ARG A 107 11.07 -14.62 8.48
CA ARG A 107 12.01 -13.55 8.83
C ARG A 107 11.28 -12.26 9.20
N HIS A 108 10.21 -11.93 8.50
CA HIS A 108 9.44 -10.72 8.75
C HIS A 108 8.79 -10.75 10.14
N ILE A 109 8.14 -11.86 10.51
CA ILE A 109 7.56 -12.00 11.85
C ILE A 109 8.65 -11.97 12.94
N SER A 110 9.78 -12.65 12.70
CA SER A 110 10.92 -12.62 13.62
C SER A 110 11.46 -11.19 13.80
N LYS A 111 11.59 -10.43 12.71
CA LYS A 111 12.01 -9.02 12.76
C LYS A 111 11.04 -8.16 13.56
N ILE A 112 9.72 -8.33 13.37
CA ILE A 112 8.70 -7.59 14.12
C ILE A 112 8.85 -7.82 15.61
N THR A 113 8.90 -9.09 16.03
CA THR A 113 9.01 -9.45 17.46
C THR A 113 10.33 -8.97 18.07
N ASP A 114 11.45 -9.11 17.35
CA ASP A 114 12.77 -8.65 17.81
C ASP A 114 12.84 -7.13 17.93
N ARG A 115 12.32 -6.41 16.93
CA ARG A 115 12.26 -4.95 16.94
C ARG A 115 11.34 -4.43 18.05
N PHE A 116 10.19 -5.08 18.26
CA PHE A 116 9.28 -4.73 19.36
C PHE A 116 9.98 -4.85 20.73
N HIS A 117 10.71 -5.95 20.95
CA HIS A 117 11.47 -6.15 22.18
C HIS A 117 12.58 -5.11 22.36
N ASN A 118 13.36 -4.85 21.31
CA ASN A 118 14.47 -3.90 21.35
C ASN A 118 14.00 -2.45 21.56
N ASP A 119 12.84 -2.09 21.00
CA ASP A 119 12.29 -0.73 21.09
C ASP A 119 11.29 -0.57 22.24
N TYR A 120 11.05 -1.60 23.05
CA TYR A 120 9.93 -1.66 23.98
C TYR A 120 9.80 -0.43 24.89
N GLU A 121 10.91 0.03 25.47
CA GLU A 121 10.89 1.23 26.33
C GLU A 121 10.56 2.52 25.56
N LYS A 122 11.01 2.64 24.31
CA LYS A 122 10.66 3.78 23.45
C LYS A 122 9.20 3.71 23.03
N ILE A 123 8.70 2.52 22.69
CA ILE A 123 7.30 2.28 22.36
C ILE A 123 6.42 2.70 23.54
N LYS A 124 6.73 2.24 24.76
CA LYS A 124 5.99 2.65 25.97
C LYS A 124 6.00 4.15 26.18
N ALA A 125 7.15 4.81 26.00
CA ALA A 125 7.28 6.25 26.19
C ALA A 125 6.46 7.05 25.15
N VAL A 126 6.58 6.70 23.86
CA VAL A 126 5.90 7.43 22.76
C VAL A 126 4.39 7.19 22.82
N PHE A 127 3.97 5.93 22.89
CA PHE A 127 2.55 5.55 22.84
C PHE A 127 1.86 5.54 24.21
N LYS A 128 2.57 5.97 25.26
CA LYS A 128 2.08 6.07 26.66
C LYS A 128 1.46 4.75 27.14
N LEU A 129 2.17 3.65 26.93
CA LEU A 129 1.68 2.30 27.25
C LEU A 129 2.20 1.82 28.61
N ASP A 130 1.34 1.08 29.32
CA ASP A 130 1.71 0.25 30.46
C ASP A 130 2.48 -1.01 30.00
N GLU A 131 2.72 -1.96 30.90
CA GLU A 131 3.28 -3.26 30.52
C GLU A 131 2.31 -4.04 29.63
N VAL A 132 2.75 -4.25 28.39
CA VAL A 132 2.01 -4.94 27.33
C VAL A 132 2.88 -5.97 26.62
N LYS A 133 2.23 -6.95 26.01
CA LYS A 133 2.86 -7.96 25.14
C LYS A 133 2.11 -8.05 23.82
N ILE A 134 2.78 -8.51 22.76
CA ILE A 134 2.12 -8.83 21.50
C ILE A 134 1.21 -10.04 21.73
N THR A 135 -0.06 -9.90 21.38
CA THR A 135 -1.06 -10.98 21.44
C THR A 135 -1.40 -11.52 20.05
N ASP A 136 -1.30 -10.69 19.01
CA ASP A 136 -1.58 -11.07 17.64
C ASP A 136 -0.86 -10.16 16.64
N ILE A 137 -0.65 -10.67 15.42
CA ILE A 137 -0.05 -9.95 14.30
C ILE A 137 -0.92 -10.19 13.06
N ASP A 138 -1.28 -9.12 12.35
CA ASP A 138 -1.75 -9.20 10.96
C ASP A 138 -0.62 -8.74 10.05
N ALA A 139 0.02 -9.67 9.33
CA ALA A 139 1.26 -9.41 8.61
C ALA A 139 1.07 -9.03 7.12
N SER A 140 -0.17 -8.91 6.65
CA SER A 140 -0.51 -8.67 5.24
C SER A 140 -1.34 -7.39 5.04
N LEU A 141 -0.88 -6.24 5.52
CA LEU A 141 -1.60 -4.95 5.38
C LEU A 141 -1.03 -4.01 4.31
N GLY A 142 -0.15 -4.47 3.45
CA GLY A 142 0.36 -3.67 2.35
C GLY A 142 1.26 -4.46 1.40
N ASP A 143 1.70 -3.78 0.35
CA ASP A 143 2.60 -4.36 -0.65
C ASP A 143 3.97 -4.62 -0.02
N GLY A 144 4.28 -5.89 0.15
CA GLY A 144 5.56 -6.30 0.70
C GLY A 144 6.70 -6.17 -0.32
N HIS A 145 7.89 -5.84 0.19
CA HIS A 145 9.14 -5.86 -0.57
C HIS A 145 10.16 -6.72 0.19
N ASN A 146 10.85 -7.64 -0.50
CA ASN A 146 11.64 -8.71 0.13
C ASN A 146 10.83 -9.54 1.16
N GLY A 147 9.51 -9.62 0.96
CA GLY A 147 8.54 -10.24 1.87
C GLY A 147 8.38 -9.57 3.24
N GLU A 148 8.77 -8.30 3.37
CA GLU A 148 8.43 -7.45 4.51
C GLU A 148 7.36 -6.45 4.10
N GLY A 149 6.29 -6.32 4.89
CA GLY A 149 5.21 -5.37 4.64
C GLY A 149 4.74 -4.65 5.90
N THR A 150 3.77 -3.76 5.74
CA THR A 150 3.06 -3.16 6.87
C THR A 150 2.35 -4.26 7.66
N ALA A 151 2.48 -4.24 8.99
CA ALA A 151 1.82 -5.17 9.89
C ALA A 151 1.03 -4.45 10.99
N LEU A 152 -0.11 -4.99 11.38
CA LEU A 152 -0.86 -4.55 12.55
C LEU A 152 -0.54 -5.45 13.73
N ILE A 153 -0.20 -4.84 14.84
CA ILE A 153 0.26 -5.48 16.06
C ILE A 153 -0.79 -5.25 17.13
N HIS A 154 -1.39 -6.33 17.62
CA HIS A 154 -2.34 -6.29 18.72
C HIS A 154 -1.61 -6.52 20.02
N LEU A 155 -1.89 -5.69 21.02
CA LEU A 155 -1.28 -5.75 22.33
C LEU A 155 -2.27 -6.28 23.38
N SER A 156 -1.73 -6.78 24.49
CA SER A 156 -2.50 -7.40 25.57
C SER A 156 -3.50 -6.48 26.28
N ASN A 157 -3.37 -5.17 26.11
CA ASN A 157 -4.30 -4.16 26.64
C ASN A 157 -5.28 -3.65 25.55
N GLU A 158 -5.46 -4.38 24.45
CA GLU A 158 -6.31 -4.03 23.30
C GLU A 158 -5.79 -2.86 22.45
N THR A 159 -4.66 -2.24 22.83
CA THR A 159 -4.00 -1.25 21.98
C THR A 159 -3.47 -1.91 20.71
N LYS A 160 -3.52 -1.15 19.62
CA LYS A 160 -3.04 -1.54 18.31
C LYS A 160 -1.92 -0.61 17.86
N LEU A 161 -0.88 -1.16 17.26
CA LEU A 161 0.19 -0.42 16.61
C LEU A 161 0.35 -0.88 15.17
N ILE A 162 0.74 0.04 14.29
CA ILE A 162 1.15 -0.28 12.93
C ILE A 162 2.68 -0.33 12.90
N TYR A 163 3.23 -1.45 12.48
CA TYR A 163 4.64 -1.60 12.18
C TYR A 163 4.86 -1.39 10.68
N LYS A 164 5.80 -0.52 10.32
CA LYS A 164 6.23 -0.32 8.93
C LYS A 164 7.73 -0.65 8.82
N PRO A 165 8.15 -1.59 7.94
CA PRO A 165 9.55 -1.94 7.72
C PRO A 165 10.27 -0.92 6.82
N ARG A 166 10.04 0.36 7.05
CA ARG A 166 10.60 1.51 6.32
C ARG A 166 10.63 2.74 7.23
N ASN A 167 11.44 3.75 6.88
CA ASN A 167 11.45 5.01 7.59
C ASN A 167 10.03 5.61 7.68
N VAL A 168 9.65 6.11 8.86
CA VAL A 168 8.33 6.73 9.08
C VAL A 168 8.41 8.18 9.49
N ASN A 169 9.60 8.78 9.46
CA ASN A 169 9.84 10.12 9.99
C ASN A 169 9.08 11.21 9.22
N LEU A 170 8.73 10.98 7.95
CA LEU A 170 7.82 11.85 7.20
C LEU A 170 6.47 12.06 7.92
N THR A 171 6.02 11.11 8.75
CA THR A 171 4.83 11.29 9.60
C THR A 171 5.05 12.36 10.67
N ASN A 172 6.23 12.41 11.29
CA ASN A 172 6.56 13.46 12.26
C ASN A 172 6.64 14.83 11.57
N SER A 173 7.22 14.90 10.38
CA SER A 173 7.28 16.13 9.57
C SER A 173 5.88 16.61 9.18
N TYR A 174 5.01 15.70 8.77
CA TYR A 174 3.59 16.00 8.50
C TYR A 174 2.87 16.52 9.74
N ASN A 175 3.00 15.83 10.88
CA ASN A 175 2.39 16.25 12.14
C ASN A 175 2.82 17.66 12.55
N ALA A 176 4.11 18.00 12.41
CA ALA A 176 4.61 19.34 12.73
C ALA A 176 4.00 20.44 11.86
N LEU A 177 3.76 20.17 10.57
CA LEU A 177 3.04 21.10 9.70
C LEU A 177 1.57 21.25 10.11
N ILE A 178 0.90 20.14 10.43
CA ILE A 178 -0.49 20.16 10.92
C ILE A 178 -0.59 20.96 12.22
N ASP A 179 0.35 20.80 13.15
CA ASP A 179 0.41 21.57 14.39
C ASP A 179 0.57 23.08 14.11
N TRP A 180 1.41 23.45 13.13
CA TRP A 180 1.54 24.85 12.71
C TRP A 180 0.22 25.41 12.13
N ILE A 181 -0.48 24.64 11.29
CA ILE A 181 -1.79 25.01 10.74
C ILE A 181 -2.82 25.19 11.88
N ASN A 182 -2.89 24.22 12.80
CA ASN A 182 -3.78 24.25 13.96
C ASN A 182 -3.54 25.51 14.81
N GLN A 183 -2.28 25.85 15.09
CA GLN A 183 -1.94 27.06 15.86
C GLN A 183 -2.31 28.36 15.13
N LYS A 184 -2.09 28.44 13.82
CA LYS A 184 -2.37 29.67 13.04
C LYS A 184 -3.86 29.93 12.85
N LEU A 185 -4.66 28.88 12.72
CA LEU A 185 -6.09 28.97 12.38
C LEU A 185 -7.02 28.61 13.54
N ASN A 186 -6.47 28.19 14.69
CA ASN A 186 -7.24 27.62 15.80
C ASN A 186 -8.13 26.45 15.33
N LEU A 187 -7.55 25.59 14.48
CA LEU A 187 -8.15 24.32 14.06
C LEU A 187 -7.69 23.19 14.99
N ASP A 188 -8.38 22.05 14.87
CA ASP A 188 -8.07 20.81 15.58
C ASP A 188 -7.99 19.65 14.57
N LEU A 189 -7.08 19.77 13.61
CA LEU A 189 -6.76 18.70 12.66
C LEU A 189 -6.02 17.59 13.42
N LYS A 190 -6.53 16.35 13.30
CA LYS A 190 -6.00 15.18 14.01
C LYS A 190 -4.69 14.70 13.39
N THR A 191 -3.69 14.50 14.24
CA THR A 191 -2.44 13.80 13.95
C THR A 191 -2.40 12.47 14.70
N PHE A 192 -1.38 11.65 14.47
CA PHE A 192 -1.17 10.39 15.19
C PHE A 192 0.31 10.18 15.49
N GLN A 193 0.60 9.45 16.56
CA GLN A 193 1.96 9.29 17.04
C GLN A 193 2.80 8.39 16.13
N ALA A 194 4.08 8.73 15.97
CA ALA A 194 5.05 7.97 15.21
C ALA A 194 6.37 7.84 15.98
N LEU A 195 6.90 6.62 16.05
CA LEU A 195 8.24 6.32 16.53
C LEU A 195 9.08 5.87 15.34
N ASP A 196 9.96 6.76 14.89
CA ASP A 196 10.94 6.44 13.85
C ASP A 196 12.17 5.75 14.47
N CYS A 197 12.56 4.62 13.88
CA CYS A 197 13.71 3.82 14.29
C CYS A 197 14.78 3.76 13.18
N GLY A 198 14.78 4.71 12.24
CA GLY A 198 15.69 4.76 11.09
C GLY A 198 15.13 3.99 9.89
N GLU A 199 15.44 2.70 9.77
CA GLU A 199 15.02 1.87 8.62
C GLU A 199 13.61 1.26 8.76
N TYR A 200 12.94 1.55 9.87
CA TYR A 200 11.60 1.05 10.20
C TYR A 200 10.98 1.96 11.26
N GLY A 201 9.69 1.76 11.54
CA GLY A 201 9.05 2.47 12.63
C GLY A 201 7.72 1.91 13.06
N TRP A 202 7.21 2.50 14.13
CA TRP A 202 5.94 2.17 14.76
C TRP A 202 5.02 3.37 14.68
N LEU A 203 3.76 3.16 14.36
CA LEU A 203 2.73 4.19 14.27
C LEU A 203 1.56 3.82 15.17
N GLU A 204 0.90 4.84 15.71
CA GLU A 204 -0.39 4.70 16.37
C GLU A 204 -1.42 4.17 15.36
N PHE A 205 -2.24 3.22 15.80
CA PHE A 205 -3.35 2.74 14.98
C PHE A 205 -4.52 3.73 15.01
N VAL A 206 -4.88 4.27 13.85
CA VAL A 206 -6.02 5.17 13.70
C VAL A 206 -7.30 4.36 13.51
N ASN A 207 -8.23 4.44 14.49
CA ASN A 207 -9.51 3.76 14.39
C ASN A 207 -10.45 4.44 13.40
N ASN A 208 -11.16 3.64 12.61
CA ASN A 208 -12.40 4.08 11.95
C ASN A 208 -13.48 4.22 13.01
N GLU A 209 -14.02 5.42 13.17
CA GLU A 209 -15.00 5.75 14.20
C GLU A 209 -16.24 6.34 13.52
N GLU A 210 -17.43 5.96 13.99
CA GLU A 210 -18.68 6.48 13.46
C GLU A 210 -18.91 7.94 13.85
N ILE A 211 -19.66 8.66 13.02
CA ILE A 211 -20.10 10.00 13.35
C ILE A 211 -21.43 9.95 14.10
N THR A 212 -21.56 10.77 15.14
CA THR A 212 -22.72 10.76 16.04
C THR A 212 -23.68 11.94 15.86
N SER A 213 -23.28 12.99 15.13
CA SER A 213 -24.11 14.18 14.88
C SER A 213 -23.91 14.79 13.49
N GLU A 214 -24.87 15.60 13.02
CA GLU A 214 -24.72 16.32 11.75
C GLU A 214 -23.64 17.41 11.82
N ASN A 215 -23.45 18.04 12.99
CA ASN A 215 -22.38 19.01 13.20
C ASN A 215 -20.98 18.38 13.05
N ASP A 216 -20.81 17.14 13.50
CA ASP A 216 -19.57 16.38 13.28
C ASP A 216 -19.30 16.09 11.80
N LEU A 217 -20.36 15.96 10.96
CA LEU A 217 -20.21 15.80 9.51
C LEU A 217 -19.75 17.10 8.85
N GLU A 218 -20.29 18.25 9.27
CA GLU A 218 -19.82 19.57 8.82
C GLU A 218 -18.34 19.76 9.20
N GLU A 219 -17.97 19.42 10.45
CA GLU A 219 -16.60 19.50 10.93
C GLU A 219 -15.67 18.55 10.17
N TYR A 220 -16.10 17.31 9.91
CA TYR A 220 -15.36 16.33 9.11
C TYR A 220 -15.01 16.89 7.72
N TYR A 221 -16.01 17.38 6.99
CA TYR A 221 -15.79 17.85 5.63
C TYR A 221 -15.03 19.17 5.58
N HIS A 222 -15.19 20.03 6.59
CA HIS A 222 -14.33 21.20 6.76
C HIS A 222 -12.85 20.80 6.96
N LYS A 223 -12.58 19.83 7.84
CA LYS A 223 -11.22 19.29 8.03
C LYS A 223 -10.70 18.60 6.76
N ALA A 224 -11.54 17.90 6.01
CA ALA A 224 -11.15 17.26 4.75
C ALA A 224 -10.69 18.27 3.70
N GLY A 225 -11.40 19.41 3.59
CA GLY A 225 -10.99 20.52 2.74
C GLY A 225 -9.64 21.13 3.16
N ALA A 226 -9.45 21.35 4.47
CA ALA A 226 -8.19 21.83 5.04
C ALA A 226 -7.00 20.90 4.73
N LEU A 227 -7.21 19.59 4.85
CA LEU A 227 -6.20 18.59 4.50
C LEU A 227 -5.94 18.51 2.99
N LEU A 228 -6.94 18.76 2.13
CA LEU A 228 -6.72 18.85 0.68
C LEU A 228 -5.78 20.02 0.31
N ALA A 229 -5.97 21.19 0.93
CA ALA A 229 -5.06 22.32 0.73
C ALA A 229 -3.64 21.99 1.22
N THR A 230 -3.53 21.29 2.35
CA THR A 230 -2.24 20.84 2.90
C THR A 230 -1.52 19.87 1.95
N ALA A 231 -2.23 18.86 1.45
CA ALA A 231 -1.70 17.90 0.47
C ALA A 231 -1.30 18.59 -0.85
N TYR A 232 -2.07 19.61 -1.28
CA TYR A 232 -1.70 20.44 -2.42
C TYR A 232 -0.35 21.14 -2.21
N LEU A 233 -0.15 21.80 -1.06
CA LEU A 233 1.09 22.53 -0.75
C LEU A 233 2.30 21.60 -0.78
N LEU A 234 2.17 20.43 -0.16
CA LEU A 234 3.23 19.42 -0.08
C LEU A 234 3.52 18.72 -1.41
N GLY A 235 2.61 18.84 -2.39
CA GLY A 235 2.71 18.11 -3.66
C GLY A 235 2.58 16.61 -3.46
N SER A 236 1.76 16.20 -2.48
CA SER A 236 1.54 14.80 -2.14
C SER A 236 1.00 14.01 -3.34
N LYS A 237 1.34 12.71 -3.38
CA LYS A 237 0.74 11.74 -4.30
C LYS A 237 0.26 10.53 -3.51
N ASP A 238 -0.59 9.72 -4.15
CA ASP A 238 -1.01 8.41 -3.63
C ASP A 238 -1.88 8.45 -2.34
N CYS A 239 -2.62 9.54 -2.10
CA CYS A 239 -3.60 9.65 -1.01
C CYS A 239 -4.97 9.06 -1.41
N HIS A 240 -4.97 7.88 -2.03
CA HIS A 240 -6.18 7.19 -2.46
C HIS A 240 -6.98 6.63 -1.28
N ARG A 241 -8.19 6.09 -1.54
CA ARG A 241 -9.14 5.63 -0.51
C ARG A 241 -8.54 4.79 0.62
N GLU A 242 -7.61 3.87 0.34
CA GLU A 242 -7.01 2.99 1.35
C GLU A 242 -6.12 3.75 2.35
N ASN A 243 -5.63 4.93 1.98
CA ASN A 243 -4.73 5.77 2.77
C ASN A 243 -5.45 6.87 3.55
N VAL A 244 -6.79 6.83 3.60
CA VAL A 244 -7.62 7.77 4.37
C VAL A 244 -8.51 7.00 5.34
N ILE A 245 -8.55 7.43 6.60
CA ILE A 245 -9.47 6.92 7.61
C ILE A 245 -10.39 8.05 8.11
N ALA A 246 -11.69 7.80 8.05
CA ALA A 246 -12.71 8.56 8.73
C ALA A 246 -12.76 8.14 10.20
N SER A 247 -12.10 8.92 11.05
CA SER A 247 -12.00 8.72 12.50
C SER A 247 -12.96 9.69 13.21
N GLY A 248 -14.26 9.37 13.14
CA GLY A 248 -15.33 10.23 13.64
C GLY A 248 -15.36 11.51 12.83
N LYS A 249 -15.31 12.67 13.51
CA LYS A 249 -15.23 13.99 12.87
C LYS A 249 -13.87 14.33 12.23
N ASN A 250 -12.92 13.41 12.24
CA ASN A 250 -11.55 13.64 11.77
C ASN A 250 -11.21 12.76 10.55
N PRO A 251 -11.02 13.34 9.36
CA PRO A 251 -10.31 12.66 8.29
C PRO A 251 -8.82 12.57 8.64
N VAL A 252 -8.21 11.41 8.43
CA VAL A 252 -6.78 11.18 8.73
C VAL A 252 -6.11 10.50 7.54
N ILE A 253 -5.04 11.11 7.03
CA ILE A 253 -4.16 10.50 6.01
C ILE A 253 -3.15 9.62 6.75
N ILE A 254 -3.11 8.31 6.45
CA ILE A 254 -2.37 7.33 7.28
C ILE A 254 -1.07 6.81 6.65
N ASP A 255 -0.81 7.14 5.38
CA ASP A 255 0.46 6.84 4.72
C ASP A 255 1.14 8.11 4.22
N HIS A 256 2.32 8.38 4.77
CA HIS A 256 3.08 9.59 4.49
C HIS A 256 4.31 9.35 3.62
N GLU A 257 4.57 8.12 3.16
CA GLU A 257 5.79 7.82 2.39
C GLU A 257 5.86 8.56 1.03
N THR A 258 4.71 8.99 0.51
CA THR A 258 4.57 9.81 -0.72
C THR A 258 4.02 11.21 -0.44
N ILE A 259 4.06 11.69 0.82
CA ILE A 259 3.42 12.96 1.21
C ILE A 259 4.09 14.19 0.60
N ILE A 260 5.37 14.10 0.27
CA ILE A 260 6.11 15.08 -0.55
C ILE A 260 6.65 14.34 -1.77
N GLN A 261 6.73 15.01 -2.92
CA GLN A 261 7.23 14.40 -4.15
C GLN A 261 8.14 15.35 -4.93
N PRO A 262 9.20 14.83 -5.60
CA PRO A 262 9.96 15.60 -6.56
C PRO A 262 9.10 15.86 -7.82
N PHE A 263 9.55 16.79 -8.67
CA PHE A 263 8.92 17.04 -9.96
C PHE A 263 9.77 16.52 -11.10
N LEU A 264 9.20 15.63 -11.91
CA LEU A 264 9.78 15.13 -13.14
C LEU A 264 9.44 16.11 -14.28
N SER A 265 10.43 16.55 -15.07
CA SER A 265 10.17 17.54 -16.13
C SER A 265 9.25 17.00 -17.22
N ASN A 266 8.39 17.88 -17.73
CA ASN A 266 7.52 17.60 -18.86
C ASN A 266 8.38 17.35 -20.11
N GLY A 267 8.26 16.15 -20.70
CA GLY A 267 8.94 15.78 -21.95
C GLY A 267 10.05 14.73 -21.81
N LEU A 268 10.43 14.36 -20.58
CA LEU A 268 11.36 13.25 -20.35
C LEU A 268 10.69 11.88 -20.59
N ILE A 269 9.42 11.72 -20.22
CA ILE A 269 8.66 10.48 -20.39
C ILE A 269 7.43 10.76 -21.26
N ASN A 270 7.40 10.18 -22.46
CA ASN A 270 6.15 10.04 -23.20
C ASN A 270 5.27 9.04 -22.42
N ASN A 271 4.03 9.42 -22.06
CA ASN A 271 3.07 8.56 -21.36
C ASN A 271 3.38 8.28 -19.86
N SER A 272 3.71 9.30 -19.07
CA SER A 272 3.61 9.17 -17.60
C SER A 272 2.16 8.93 -17.20
N TRP A 273 1.94 8.33 -16.02
CA TRP A 273 0.59 8.12 -15.49
C TRP A 273 -0.24 9.40 -15.45
N ASP A 274 0.36 10.51 -14.98
CA ASP A 274 -0.31 11.81 -14.90
C ASP A 274 -0.69 12.35 -16.28
N ASN A 275 0.17 12.13 -17.29
CA ASN A 275 -0.11 12.52 -18.68
C ASN A 275 -1.23 11.65 -19.28
N GLU A 276 -1.21 10.33 -19.05
CA GLU A 276 -2.28 9.41 -19.46
C GLU A 276 -3.61 9.77 -18.79
N CYS A 277 -3.54 10.15 -17.51
CA CYS A 277 -4.70 10.56 -16.72
C CYS A 277 -5.10 12.02 -16.90
N LYS A 278 -4.38 12.82 -17.70
CA LYS A 278 -4.64 14.24 -17.94
C LYS A 278 -4.70 15.08 -16.65
N ILE A 279 -3.89 14.75 -15.66
CA ILE A 279 -3.84 15.47 -14.38
C ILE A 279 -3.07 16.78 -14.60
N PRO A 280 -3.67 17.96 -14.34
CA PRO A 280 -2.96 19.23 -14.47
C PRO A 280 -1.86 19.36 -13.41
N ASN A 281 -0.69 19.86 -13.83
CA ASN A 281 0.40 20.19 -12.91
C ASN A 281 -0.03 21.27 -11.92
N LEU A 282 0.48 21.21 -10.69
CA LEU A 282 0.14 22.15 -9.61
C LEU A 282 -1.37 22.17 -9.34
N SER A 283 -2.01 21.00 -9.30
CA SER A 283 -3.43 20.90 -9.01
C SER A 283 -3.73 20.03 -7.79
N VAL A 284 -4.88 20.27 -7.18
CA VAL A 284 -5.44 19.45 -6.10
C VAL A 284 -5.75 18.01 -6.53
N LEU A 285 -5.67 17.69 -7.83
CA LEU A 285 -5.93 16.36 -8.36
C LEU A 285 -4.70 15.44 -8.29
N GLU A 286 -3.49 15.98 -8.10
CA GLU A 286 -2.24 15.19 -8.07
C GLU A 286 -2.17 14.21 -6.88
N ASN A 287 -2.85 14.51 -5.78
CA ASN A 287 -2.80 13.72 -4.55
C ASN A 287 -3.79 12.54 -4.50
N ALA A 288 -4.77 12.47 -5.41
CA ALA A 288 -5.84 11.46 -5.42
C ALA A 288 -6.80 11.45 -4.21
N LEU A 289 -6.78 12.46 -3.32
CA LEU A 289 -7.85 12.67 -2.33
C LEU A 289 -9.19 12.95 -3.02
N ILE A 290 -9.13 13.63 -4.16
CA ILE A 290 -10.25 13.90 -5.06
C ILE A 290 -9.86 13.54 -6.50
N VAL A 291 -10.85 13.30 -7.35
CA VAL A 291 -10.65 12.90 -8.76
C VAL A 291 -11.75 13.53 -9.62
N ASN A 292 -11.46 13.84 -10.88
CA ASN A 292 -12.48 14.27 -11.84
C ASN A 292 -12.72 13.20 -12.91
N ASP A 293 -13.96 13.09 -13.38
CA ASP A 293 -14.40 12.08 -14.36
C ASP A 293 -13.85 12.27 -15.78
N ASP A 294 -13.33 13.47 -16.09
CA ASP A 294 -12.61 13.75 -17.33
C ASP A 294 -11.12 13.37 -17.28
N THR A 295 -10.63 13.00 -16.09
CA THR A 295 -9.31 12.40 -15.91
C THR A 295 -9.38 10.90 -16.18
N GLY A 296 -8.23 10.30 -16.51
CA GLY A 296 -8.13 8.85 -16.67
C GLY A 296 -8.14 8.07 -15.35
N VAL A 297 -8.19 8.77 -14.21
CA VAL A 297 -8.15 8.17 -12.87
C VAL A 297 -9.51 7.52 -12.55
N PRO A 298 -9.54 6.24 -12.15
CA PRO A 298 -10.80 5.62 -11.73
C PRO A 298 -11.43 6.34 -10.53
N ILE A 299 -12.71 6.72 -10.63
CA ILE A 299 -13.40 7.52 -9.60
C ILE A 299 -13.40 6.90 -8.20
N HIS A 300 -13.28 5.57 -8.11
CA HIS A 300 -13.27 4.83 -6.86
C HIS A 300 -11.93 4.87 -6.12
N PHE A 301 -10.90 5.54 -6.68
CA PHE A 301 -9.62 5.78 -6.01
C PHE A 301 -9.66 7.00 -5.08
N ALA A 302 -10.64 7.89 -5.24
CA ALA A 302 -10.73 9.13 -4.47
C ALA A 302 -10.67 8.89 -2.95
N GLY A 303 -9.69 9.50 -2.27
CA GLY A 303 -9.53 9.46 -0.82
C GLY A 303 -10.81 9.82 -0.06
N TYR A 304 -11.47 10.91 -0.44
CA TYR A 304 -12.74 11.36 0.16
C TYR A 304 -14.00 10.79 -0.50
N GLY A 305 -13.82 9.79 -1.36
CA GLY A 305 -14.89 9.07 -2.04
C GLY A 305 -15.61 9.88 -3.11
N VAL A 306 -16.46 9.18 -3.86
CA VAL A 306 -17.42 9.74 -4.80
C VAL A 306 -18.73 8.99 -4.56
N ARG A 307 -19.87 9.69 -4.59
CA ARG A 307 -21.19 9.12 -4.26
C ARG A 307 -21.56 7.86 -5.07
N ASN A 308 -20.93 7.67 -6.22
CA ASN A 308 -21.29 6.62 -7.17
C ASN A 308 -20.77 5.24 -6.75
N ASN A 309 -21.66 4.24 -6.86
CA ASN A 309 -21.43 2.80 -6.70
C ASN A 309 -20.51 2.43 -5.52
N LEU A 310 -21.12 2.29 -4.34
CA LEU A 310 -20.50 1.68 -3.16
C LEU A 310 -19.99 0.25 -3.40
N GLN A 311 -20.31 -0.36 -4.54
CA GLN A 311 -19.88 -1.71 -4.90
C GLN A 311 -19.43 -1.77 -6.36
N VAL A 312 -18.33 -2.47 -6.62
CA VAL A 312 -17.96 -2.93 -7.96
C VAL A 312 -18.20 -4.42 -8.08
N THR A 313 -18.66 -4.84 -9.26
CA THR A 313 -18.71 -6.25 -9.60
C THR A 313 -17.37 -6.67 -10.18
N GLU A 314 -16.71 -7.59 -9.50
CA GLU A 314 -15.45 -8.17 -9.96
C GLU A 314 -15.64 -9.64 -10.31
N LEU A 315 -14.88 -10.09 -11.31
CA LEU A 315 -14.80 -11.51 -11.65
C LEU A 315 -13.63 -12.12 -10.88
N GLU A 316 -13.93 -12.90 -9.87
CA GLU A 316 -12.92 -13.68 -9.15
C GLU A 316 -12.95 -15.13 -9.62
N LYS A 317 -11.76 -15.71 -9.80
CA LYS A 317 -11.61 -17.14 -10.02
C LYS A 317 -11.26 -17.81 -8.70
N ARG A 318 -12.12 -18.70 -8.22
CA ARG A 318 -11.98 -19.41 -6.95
C ARG A 318 -11.95 -20.92 -7.15
N ILE A 319 -11.19 -21.62 -6.33
CA ILE A 319 -11.20 -23.09 -6.26
C ILE A 319 -12.48 -23.59 -5.58
N VAL A 320 -13.10 -24.60 -6.18
CA VAL A 320 -14.17 -25.42 -5.58
C VAL A 320 -13.68 -26.86 -5.42
N ASN A 321 -14.20 -27.55 -4.39
CA ASN A 321 -13.78 -28.90 -3.98
C ASN A 321 -12.25 -29.01 -3.78
N PRO A 322 -11.65 -28.12 -2.97
CA PRO A 322 -10.20 -28.12 -2.76
C PRO A 322 -9.73 -29.48 -2.24
N ASN A 323 -8.51 -29.87 -2.60
CA ASN A 323 -7.89 -31.11 -2.14
C ASN A 323 -8.65 -32.39 -2.56
N THR A 324 -9.41 -32.33 -3.65
CA THR A 324 -10.06 -33.51 -4.25
C THR A 324 -9.72 -33.63 -5.74
N ILE A 325 -9.92 -34.81 -6.33
CA ILE A 325 -9.77 -35.01 -7.78
C ILE A 325 -10.73 -34.14 -8.60
N ASN A 326 -11.83 -33.68 -7.99
CA ASN A 326 -12.82 -32.79 -8.62
C ASN A 326 -12.53 -31.31 -8.38
N CYS A 327 -11.33 -30.97 -7.89
CA CYS A 327 -10.88 -29.60 -7.69
C CYS A 327 -10.90 -28.84 -9.01
N LYS A 328 -11.59 -27.70 -9.04
CA LYS A 328 -11.72 -26.87 -10.24
C LYS A 328 -11.70 -25.39 -9.91
N ARG A 329 -11.20 -24.61 -10.85
CA ARG A 329 -11.20 -23.15 -10.78
C ARG A 329 -12.41 -22.58 -11.51
N VAL A 330 -13.34 -21.99 -10.77
CA VAL A 330 -14.59 -21.43 -11.31
C VAL A 330 -14.61 -19.92 -11.18
N THR A 331 -15.16 -19.24 -12.19
CA THR A 331 -15.39 -17.79 -12.13
C THR A 331 -16.66 -17.50 -11.35
N ARG A 332 -16.60 -16.58 -10.39
CA ARG A 332 -17.74 -16.08 -9.63
C ARG A 332 -17.78 -14.55 -9.71
N PHE A 333 -18.99 -14.02 -9.66
CA PHE A 333 -19.20 -12.59 -9.44
C PHE A 333 -19.02 -12.30 -7.95
N LEU A 334 -18.12 -11.39 -7.64
CA LEU A 334 -18.01 -10.78 -6.32
C LEU A 334 -18.50 -9.35 -6.39
N PHE A 335 -19.18 -8.92 -5.33
CA PHE A 335 -19.51 -7.53 -5.10
C PHE A 335 -18.51 -7.02 -4.06
N THR A 336 -17.54 -6.23 -4.50
CA THR A 336 -16.53 -5.62 -3.63
C THR A 336 -16.99 -4.24 -3.24
N GLN A 337 -17.04 -3.96 -1.94
CA GLN A 337 -17.42 -2.66 -1.42
C GLN A 337 -16.27 -1.66 -1.63
N ILE A 338 -16.56 -0.51 -2.24
CA ILE A 338 -15.60 0.56 -2.55
C ILE A 338 -15.42 1.52 -1.37
N ALA A 339 -16.50 1.75 -0.60
CA ALA A 339 -16.42 2.57 0.59
C ALA A 339 -15.94 1.73 1.75
N GLU A 340 -14.71 1.99 2.19
CA GLU A 340 -14.06 1.27 3.27
C GLU A 340 -14.13 2.12 4.53
N ASN A 341 -12.96 2.41 5.10
CA ASN A 341 -12.79 3.21 6.31
C ASN A 341 -12.63 4.70 6.00
N ASN A 342 -12.60 5.10 4.72
CA ASN A 342 -12.27 6.46 4.28
C ASN A 342 -13.46 7.42 4.20
N ILE A 343 -14.69 6.88 4.22
CA ILE A 343 -15.92 7.66 4.10
C ILE A 343 -16.64 7.64 5.45
N PRO A 344 -17.07 8.80 5.98
CA PRO A 344 -17.78 8.85 7.24
C PRO A 344 -19.10 8.10 7.18
N LYS A 345 -19.41 7.38 8.27
CA LYS A 345 -20.68 6.69 8.47
C LYS A 345 -21.52 7.43 9.50
N PHE A 346 -22.78 7.68 9.18
CA PHE A 346 -23.79 8.23 10.09
C PHE A 346 -25.06 7.37 10.00
N LYS A 347 -25.48 6.77 11.12
CA LYS A 347 -26.63 5.86 11.19
C LYS A 347 -26.58 4.76 10.12
N ASP A 348 -25.44 4.06 10.02
CA ASP A 348 -25.17 3.00 9.02
C ASP A 348 -25.14 3.44 7.54
N HIS A 349 -25.18 4.75 7.26
CA HIS A 349 -25.11 5.27 5.89
C HIS A 349 -23.80 6.01 5.64
N TYR A 350 -23.17 5.71 4.51
CA TYR A 350 -22.04 6.48 4.02
C TYR A 350 -22.50 7.88 3.60
N ILE A 351 -21.86 8.89 4.18
CA ILE A 351 -22.16 10.28 3.89
C ILE A 351 -21.06 10.83 2.99
N PHE A 352 -21.45 11.44 1.87
CA PHE A 352 -20.56 11.93 0.83
C PHE A 352 -20.43 13.46 0.87
N PRO A 353 -19.35 14.02 0.30
CA PRO A 353 -19.05 15.47 0.30
C PRO A 353 -20.13 16.31 -0.38
N THR A 354 -20.97 15.72 -1.24
CA THR A 354 -22.09 16.40 -1.92
C THR A 354 -23.02 17.14 -0.98
N ASN A 355 -23.21 16.62 0.24
CA ASN A 355 -24.13 17.19 1.21
C ASN A 355 -23.50 18.28 2.08
N TYR A 356 -22.16 18.39 2.05
CA TYR A 356 -21.34 19.24 2.91
C TYR A 356 -20.32 20.05 2.08
N SER A 357 -20.68 20.36 0.84
CA SER A 357 -19.79 21.01 -0.13
C SER A 357 -19.31 22.37 0.36
N ASN A 358 -20.19 23.16 1.00
CA ASN A 358 -19.82 24.46 1.56
C ASN A 358 -18.76 24.31 2.64
N SER A 359 -18.93 23.40 3.60
CA SER A 359 -17.95 23.13 4.66
C SER A 359 -16.61 22.70 4.06
N PHE A 360 -16.61 21.83 3.05
CA PHE A 360 -15.41 21.40 2.36
C PHE A 360 -14.68 22.54 1.64
N LEU A 361 -15.40 23.34 0.87
CA LEU A 361 -14.85 24.48 0.13
C LEU A 361 -14.32 25.57 1.07
N GLU A 362 -15.02 25.80 2.19
CA GLU A 362 -14.58 26.70 3.26
C GLU A 362 -13.27 26.20 3.85
N GLY A 363 -13.23 24.96 4.34
CA GLY A 363 -12.03 24.38 4.95
C GLY A 363 -10.80 24.41 4.04
N PHE A 364 -10.98 24.09 2.75
CA PHE A 364 -9.93 24.25 1.74
C PHE A 364 -9.48 25.71 1.62
N SER A 365 -10.45 26.63 1.52
CA SER A 365 -10.17 28.05 1.31
C SER A 365 -9.41 28.67 2.47
N ILE A 366 -9.73 28.34 3.74
CA ILE A 366 -9.07 28.97 4.90
C ILE A 366 -7.60 28.57 4.97
N VAL A 367 -7.27 27.30 4.73
CA VAL A 367 -5.88 26.80 4.75
C VAL A 367 -5.11 27.28 3.52
N TYR A 368 -5.75 27.32 2.35
CA TYR A 368 -5.13 27.90 1.17
C TYR A 368 -4.80 29.40 1.37
N ASP A 369 -5.71 30.17 1.97
CA ASP A 369 -5.48 31.58 2.29
C ASP A 369 -4.42 31.77 3.37
N LEU A 370 -4.34 30.86 4.35
CA LEU A 370 -3.24 30.84 5.32
C LEU A 370 -1.89 30.77 4.59
N PHE A 371 -1.73 29.85 3.63
CA PHE A 371 -0.49 29.72 2.87
C PHE A 371 -0.22 30.96 2.02
N SER A 372 -1.25 31.52 1.38
CA SER A 372 -1.15 32.76 0.61
C SER A 372 -0.66 33.94 1.45
N ASN A 373 -1.14 34.05 2.70
CA ASN A 373 -0.79 35.15 3.61
C ASN A 373 0.56 34.98 4.31
N ASN A 374 1.14 33.77 4.30
CA ASN A 374 2.36 33.44 5.03
C ASN A 374 3.49 32.89 4.12
N LYS A 375 3.49 33.25 2.82
CA LYS A 375 4.52 32.79 1.87
C LYS A 375 5.96 33.03 2.32
N GLU A 376 6.24 34.21 2.88
CA GLU A 376 7.58 34.57 3.36
C GLU A 376 8.00 33.68 4.54
N GLU A 377 7.08 33.40 5.47
CA GLU A 377 7.34 32.50 6.61
C GLU A 377 7.59 31.08 6.13
N LEU A 378 6.77 30.59 5.19
CA LEU A 378 6.90 29.24 4.59
C LEU A 378 8.22 29.04 3.82
N LYS A 379 8.87 30.12 3.38
CA LYS A 379 10.18 30.10 2.71
C LYS A 379 11.35 30.46 3.63
N SER A 380 11.07 30.82 4.88
CA SER A 380 12.08 31.24 5.84
C SER A 380 12.80 30.04 6.48
N LEU A 381 13.92 30.29 7.15
CA LEU A 381 14.64 29.28 7.94
C LEU A 381 13.86 28.77 9.16
N ASN A 382 12.77 29.45 9.56
CA ASN A 382 11.89 29.02 10.65
C ASN A 382 10.61 28.36 10.11
N SER A 383 10.57 28.03 8.81
CA SER A 383 9.41 27.46 8.15
C SER A 383 9.06 26.08 8.71
N PRO A 384 7.75 25.73 8.81
CA PRO A 384 7.34 24.35 9.07
C PRO A 384 7.70 23.39 7.93
N ILE A 385 8.23 23.88 6.80
CA ILE A 385 8.73 23.04 5.69
C ILE A 385 10.17 22.54 5.95
N GLU A 386 10.94 23.18 6.84
CA GLU A 386 12.34 22.79 7.11
C GLU A 386 12.46 21.35 7.62
N VAL A 387 11.46 20.85 8.36
CA VAL A 387 11.43 19.47 8.87
C VAL A 387 11.23 18.41 7.79
N PHE A 388 10.91 18.80 6.55
CA PHE A 388 10.84 17.89 5.40
C PHE A 388 12.18 17.73 4.67
N LYS A 389 13.22 18.48 5.06
CA LYS A 389 14.56 18.31 4.50
C LYS A 389 15.21 17.03 5.02
N ASN A 390 16.09 16.46 4.19
CA ASN A 390 16.82 15.22 4.46
C ASN A 390 15.94 14.01 4.84
N GLN A 391 14.71 13.95 4.31
CA GLN A 391 13.82 12.80 4.51
C GLN A 391 13.99 11.78 3.39
N GLU A 392 13.83 10.49 3.72
CA GLU A 392 13.67 9.42 2.73
C GLU A 392 12.24 9.45 2.19
N VAL A 393 12.08 9.49 0.86
CA VAL A 393 10.80 9.65 0.18
C VAL A 393 10.61 8.50 -0.81
N ARG A 394 9.45 7.84 -0.78
CA ARG A 394 9.09 6.85 -1.80
C ARG A 394 8.67 7.57 -3.08
N TYR A 395 9.21 7.15 -4.21
CA TYR A 395 8.77 7.57 -5.52
C TYR A 395 8.04 6.43 -6.24
N VAL A 396 6.78 6.66 -6.60
CA VAL A 396 6.00 5.68 -7.37
C VAL A 396 6.30 5.86 -8.85
N TRP A 397 7.31 5.14 -9.36
CA TRP A 397 7.68 5.19 -10.78
C TRP A 397 6.55 4.75 -11.70
N ARG A 398 5.81 3.73 -11.25
CA ARG A 398 4.70 3.13 -11.97
C ARG A 398 3.62 2.71 -10.99
N PRO A 399 2.33 2.85 -11.35
CA PRO A 399 1.25 2.33 -10.53
C PRO A 399 1.43 0.85 -10.21
N THR A 400 1.35 0.52 -8.92
CA THR A 400 1.62 -0.81 -8.40
C THR A 400 0.77 -1.92 -9.04
N PHE A 401 -0.49 -1.61 -9.39
CA PHE A 401 -1.38 -2.57 -10.05
C PHE A 401 -0.83 -3.11 -11.38
N ILE A 402 0.06 -2.38 -12.07
CA ILE A 402 0.68 -2.84 -13.31
C ILE A 402 1.66 -3.98 -13.02
N TYR A 403 2.50 -3.84 -12.00
CA TYR A 403 3.42 -4.88 -11.57
C TYR A 403 2.68 -6.13 -11.10
N PHE A 404 1.58 -5.95 -10.34
CA PHE A 404 0.72 -7.07 -9.95
C PHE A 404 0.15 -7.84 -11.14
N LYS A 405 -0.32 -7.14 -12.17
CA LYS A 405 -0.84 -7.78 -13.39
C LYS A 405 0.25 -8.60 -14.09
N ILE A 406 1.47 -8.08 -14.19
CA ILE A 406 2.61 -8.79 -14.77
C ILE A 406 2.94 -10.03 -13.93
N LEU A 407 3.17 -9.90 -12.62
CA LEU A 407 3.51 -11.04 -11.75
C LEU A 407 2.42 -12.11 -11.74
N LYS A 408 1.14 -11.72 -11.80
CA LYS A 408 0.01 -12.66 -11.92
C LYS A 408 0.03 -13.40 -13.25
N PHE A 409 0.35 -12.72 -14.35
CA PHE A 409 0.49 -13.34 -15.67
C PHE A 409 1.68 -14.31 -15.72
N MET A 410 2.77 -14.01 -15.00
CA MET A 410 3.96 -14.85 -14.94
C MET A 410 3.71 -16.24 -14.30
N ARG A 411 2.61 -16.41 -13.54
CA ARG A 411 2.24 -17.66 -12.85
C ARG A 411 1.57 -18.69 -13.78
N THR A 412 2.28 -19.13 -14.81
CA THR A 412 1.84 -20.21 -15.70
C THR A 412 2.85 -21.36 -15.70
N SER A 413 2.38 -22.59 -15.93
CA SER A 413 3.22 -23.79 -15.99
C SER A 413 4.43 -23.63 -16.93
N ALA A 414 4.21 -23.08 -18.13
CA ALA A 414 5.26 -22.88 -19.13
C ALA A 414 6.34 -21.86 -18.71
N LEU A 415 5.99 -20.84 -17.93
CA LEU A 415 6.95 -19.83 -17.46
C LEU A 415 7.66 -20.28 -16.19
N MET A 416 7.02 -21.11 -15.37
CA MET A 416 7.56 -21.54 -14.08
C MET A 416 8.48 -22.77 -14.16
N SER A 417 8.58 -23.39 -15.35
CA SER A 417 9.40 -24.57 -15.59
C SER A 417 10.88 -24.25 -15.92
N SER A 418 11.21 -23.00 -16.24
CA SER A 418 12.58 -22.60 -16.58
C SER A 418 12.86 -21.16 -16.19
N PHE A 419 13.93 -20.93 -15.41
CA PHE A 419 14.40 -19.58 -15.06
C PHE A 419 14.78 -18.76 -16.29
N GLU A 420 15.37 -19.39 -17.32
CA GLU A 420 15.73 -18.69 -18.55
C GLU A 420 14.48 -18.13 -19.24
N VAL A 421 13.44 -18.96 -19.38
CA VAL A 421 12.16 -18.58 -19.99
C VAL A 421 11.45 -17.52 -19.14
N TYR A 422 11.42 -17.70 -17.82
CA TYR A 422 10.83 -16.75 -16.88
C TYR A 422 11.49 -15.38 -17.00
N ASN A 423 12.82 -15.33 -16.91
CA ASN A 423 13.60 -14.09 -16.92
C ASN A 423 13.47 -13.37 -18.26
N ALA A 424 13.58 -14.10 -19.37
CA ALA A 424 13.42 -13.54 -20.71
C ALA A 424 12.02 -12.95 -20.90
N LYS A 425 10.97 -13.64 -20.44
CA LYS A 425 9.60 -13.17 -20.58
C LYS A 425 9.32 -11.94 -19.71
N LEU A 426 9.82 -11.90 -18.48
CA LEU A 426 9.67 -10.75 -17.59
C LEU A 426 10.36 -9.51 -18.18
N ALA A 427 11.59 -9.66 -18.67
CA ALA A 427 12.31 -8.59 -19.35
C ALA A 427 11.57 -8.09 -20.59
N GLU A 428 11.03 -9.00 -21.42
CA GLU A 428 10.19 -8.64 -22.58
C GLU A 428 8.97 -7.81 -22.16
N LEU A 429 8.25 -8.21 -21.11
CA LEU A 429 7.06 -7.49 -20.65
C LEU A 429 7.40 -6.09 -20.09
N LEU A 430 8.45 -5.98 -19.28
CA LEU A 430 8.87 -4.69 -18.71
C LEU A 430 9.42 -3.73 -19.77
N SER A 431 10.17 -4.22 -20.75
CA SER A 431 10.73 -3.39 -21.82
C SER A 431 9.67 -2.66 -22.66
N LYS A 432 8.44 -3.17 -22.70
CA LYS A 432 7.31 -2.51 -23.39
C LYS A 432 7.02 -1.12 -22.86
N ALA A 433 7.24 -0.88 -21.57
CA ALA A 433 7.04 0.43 -20.94
C ALA A 433 8.07 1.48 -21.39
N TYR A 434 9.18 1.04 -21.99
CA TYR A 434 10.29 1.88 -22.43
C TYR A 434 10.37 2.04 -23.95
N LEU A 435 9.39 1.51 -24.70
CA LEU A 435 9.33 1.67 -26.15
C LEU A 435 9.19 3.15 -26.53
N GLY A 436 10.09 3.62 -27.40
CA GLY A 436 10.12 5.03 -27.84
C GLY A 436 10.70 6.01 -26.82
N GLN A 437 11.25 5.53 -25.70
CA GLN A 437 11.98 6.34 -24.72
C GLN A 437 13.49 6.30 -24.97
N ASN A 438 14.24 7.24 -24.39
CA ASN A 438 15.71 7.20 -24.41
C ASN A 438 16.21 6.12 -23.42
N MET A 439 16.61 4.96 -23.95
CA MET A 439 17.06 3.84 -23.13
C MET A 439 18.35 4.16 -22.35
N GLU A 440 19.22 5.05 -22.84
CA GLU A 440 20.42 5.44 -22.08
C GLU A 440 20.05 6.13 -20.77
N THR A 441 18.97 6.94 -20.79
CA THR A 441 18.45 7.61 -19.59
C THR A 441 17.80 6.63 -18.62
N TYR A 442 17.05 5.64 -19.12
CA TYR A 442 16.16 4.81 -18.29
C TYR A 442 16.64 3.40 -18.02
N LYS A 443 17.77 3.00 -18.59
CA LYS A 443 18.31 1.64 -18.42
C LYS A 443 18.46 1.26 -16.95
N PHE A 444 18.95 2.16 -16.11
CA PHE A 444 19.11 1.86 -14.68
C PHE A 444 17.78 1.60 -13.97
N ILE A 445 16.71 2.30 -14.38
CA ILE A 445 15.36 2.11 -13.82
C ILE A 445 14.80 0.77 -14.27
N PHE A 446 14.89 0.46 -15.56
CA PHE A 446 14.49 -0.84 -16.10
C PHE A 446 15.24 -1.99 -15.41
N ASP A 447 16.57 -1.87 -15.29
CA ASP A 447 17.39 -2.90 -14.64
C ASP A 447 16.99 -3.08 -13.17
N PHE A 448 16.67 -1.98 -12.48
CA PHE A 448 16.25 -2.00 -11.07
C PHE A 448 14.82 -2.55 -10.88
N GLU A 449 13.87 -2.23 -11.77
CA GLU A 449 12.54 -2.87 -11.77
C GLU A 449 12.67 -4.37 -12.01
N LEU A 450 13.47 -4.77 -13.02
CA LEU A 450 13.65 -6.16 -13.40
C LEU A 450 14.25 -6.98 -12.25
N GLN A 451 15.29 -6.47 -11.59
CA GLN A 451 15.91 -7.15 -10.45
C GLN A 451 14.91 -7.42 -9.31
N GLN A 452 14.09 -6.42 -8.95
CA GLN A 452 13.08 -6.57 -7.90
C GLN A 452 11.98 -7.56 -8.31
N MET A 453 11.48 -7.46 -9.54
CA MET A 453 10.41 -8.35 -10.01
C MET A 453 10.87 -9.80 -10.23
N LEU A 454 12.17 -10.03 -10.49
CA LEU A 454 12.75 -11.37 -10.52
C LEU A 454 12.70 -12.05 -9.15
N ASN A 455 12.78 -11.27 -8.05
CA ASN A 455 12.54 -11.75 -6.69
C ASN A 455 11.04 -11.91 -6.36
N GLY A 456 10.16 -11.55 -7.30
CA GLY A 456 8.71 -11.59 -7.11
C GLY A 456 8.15 -10.43 -6.30
N ASP A 457 8.93 -9.35 -6.11
CA ASP A 457 8.54 -8.15 -5.40
C ASP A 457 7.92 -7.10 -6.34
N ILE A 458 7.14 -6.20 -5.75
CA ILE A 458 6.75 -4.96 -6.41
C ILE A 458 7.94 -3.99 -6.32
N PRO A 459 8.38 -3.38 -7.44
CA PRO A 459 9.43 -2.39 -7.42
C PRO A 459 9.12 -1.18 -6.54
N ILE A 460 10.06 -0.80 -5.70
CA ILE A 460 10.04 0.41 -4.88
C ILE A 460 11.23 1.27 -5.26
N PHE A 461 11.01 2.57 -5.38
CA PHE A 461 12.07 3.55 -5.56
C PHE A 461 12.04 4.55 -4.42
N SER A 462 13.22 5.00 -4.01
CA SER A 462 13.40 6.01 -2.98
C SER A 462 14.35 7.11 -3.45
N LEU A 463 14.26 8.25 -2.79
CA LEU A 463 15.22 9.35 -2.90
C LEU A 463 15.29 10.11 -1.57
N ASN A 464 16.37 10.85 -1.36
CA ASN A 464 16.37 11.92 -0.38
C ASN A 464 15.56 13.12 -0.88
N SER A 465 14.77 13.74 0.00
CA SER A 465 13.96 14.94 -0.26
C SER A 465 14.72 16.13 -0.89
N LEU A 466 16.05 16.23 -0.69
CA LEU A 466 16.91 17.27 -1.28
C LEU A 466 17.56 16.86 -2.61
N ASP A 467 17.47 15.58 -2.96
CA ASP A 467 18.10 15.04 -4.15
C ASP A 467 17.20 15.15 -5.37
N ASN A 468 17.84 15.28 -6.52
CA ASN A 468 17.19 15.26 -7.83
C ASN A 468 17.44 13.94 -8.59
N VAL A 469 17.89 12.93 -7.86
CA VAL A 469 18.28 11.60 -8.34
C VAL A 469 17.54 10.54 -7.53
N LEU A 470 17.38 9.35 -8.08
CA LEU A 470 16.90 8.19 -7.33
C LEU A 470 18.07 7.52 -6.61
N ASP A 471 17.84 6.91 -5.46
CA ASP A 471 18.89 6.23 -4.68
C ASP A 471 19.56 5.08 -5.44
N CYS A 472 18.80 4.42 -6.33
CA CYS A 472 19.33 3.35 -7.18
C CYS A 472 20.36 3.85 -8.22
N ASN A 473 20.45 5.17 -8.46
CA ASN A 473 21.47 5.77 -9.31
C ASN A 473 21.69 7.26 -9.01
N ALA A 474 22.72 7.55 -8.20
CA ALA A 474 23.09 8.91 -7.82
C ALA A 474 23.69 9.78 -8.95
N SER A 475 23.93 9.23 -10.14
CA SER A 475 24.60 9.97 -11.24
C SER A 475 23.61 10.60 -12.23
N SER A 476 22.39 10.08 -12.31
CA SER A 476 21.41 10.48 -13.32
C SER A 476 20.36 11.43 -12.73
N LYS A 477 20.53 12.73 -12.93
CA LYS A 477 19.53 13.75 -12.57
C LYS A 477 18.29 13.58 -13.45
N ILE A 478 17.24 12.98 -12.90
CA ILE A 478 15.96 12.77 -13.59
C ILE A 478 14.92 13.83 -13.21
N PHE A 479 14.99 14.36 -12.00
CA PHE A 479 14.03 15.35 -11.51
C PHE A 479 14.49 16.77 -11.83
N GLU A 480 13.56 17.61 -12.24
CA GLU A 480 13.80 19.04 -12.46
C GLU A 480 13.89 19.77 -11.13
N PHE A 481 13.00 19.42 -10.21
CA PHE A 481 12.94 19.93 -8.84
C PHE A 481 12.94 18.75 -7.86
N ASN A 482 13.75 18.86 -6.80
CA ASN A 482 13.62 17.96 -5.64
C ASN A 482 12.31 18.24 -4.88
N CYS A 483 12.05 17.48 -3.81
CA CYS A 483 10.79 17.60 -3.07
C CYS A 483 10.59 19.01 -2.49
N ILE A 484 11.65 19.61 -1.94
CA ILE A 484 11.57 20.93 -1.29
C ILE A 484 11.44 22.05 -2.32
N GLU A 485 12.15 21.96 -3.43
CA GLU A 485 12.01 22.88 -4.57
C GLU A 485 10.59 22.82 -5.15
N ASN A 486 9.98 21.63 -5.22
CA ASN A 486 8.60 21.46 -5.68
C ASN A 486 7.58 22.11 -4.72
N ILE A 487 7.79 21.99 -3.40
CA ILE A 487 6.97 22.72 -2.40
C ILE A 487 7.12 24.24 -2.60
N ASN A 488 8.35 24.74 -2.76
CA ASN A 488 8.59 26.16 -2.99
C ASN A 488 7.91 26.68 -4.27
N ARG A 489 7.96 25.89 -5.36
CA ARG A 489 7.25 26.19 -6.60
C ARG A 489 5.73 26.29 -6.39
N ARG A 490 5.15 25.45 -5.52
CA ARG A 490 3.71 25.53 -5.16
C ARG A 490 3.40 26.77 -4.34
N ILE A 491 4.26 27.12 -3.37
CA ILE A 491 4.14 28.39 -2.63
C ILE A 491 4.14 29.59 -3.59
N ASP A 492 5.00 29.57 -4.61
CA ASP A 492 5.06 30.61 -5.64
C ASP A 492 3.78 30.68 -6.48
N ALA A 493 3.22 29.53 -6.86
CA ALA A 493 2.02 29.43 -7.69
C ALA A 493 0.74 29.93 -6.99
N ILE A 494 0.70 29.98 -5.66
CA ILE A 494 -0.48 30.42 -4.91
C ILE A 494 -0.88 31.85 -5.30
N SER A 495 -2.03 32.01 -5.94
CA SER A 495 -2.64 33.31 -6.25
C SER A 495 -4.17 33.21 -6.16
N PRO A 496 -4.90 34.33 -6.20
CA PRO A 496 -6.36 34.32 -6.31
C PRO A 496 -6.87 33.56 -7.56
N GLU A 497 -6.19 33.72 -8.70
CA GLU A 497 -6.52 33.02 -9.96
C GLU A 497 -6.28 31.52 -9.82
N HIS A 498 -5.13 31.13 -9.26
CA HIS A 498 -4.84 29.73 -9.00
C HIS A 498 -5.84 29.11 -8.02
N LYS A 499 -6.21 29.84 -6.95
CA LYS A 499 -7.25 29.38 -5.99
C LYS A 499 -8.57 29.10 -6.70
N LYS A 500 -8.98 30.00 -7.59
CA LYS A 500 -10.21 29.85 -8.38
C LYS A 500 -10.19 28.56 -9.21
N GLU A 501 -9.07 28.28 -9.89
CA GLU A 501 -8.89 27.04 -10.65
C GLU A 501 -8.98 25.80 -9.75
N GLN A 502 -8.35 25.81 -8.57
CA GLN A 502 -8.45 24.68 -7.63
C GLN A 502 -9.90 24.46 -7.15
N LEU A 503 -10.63 25.53 -6.85
CA LEU A 503 -12.04 25.46 -6.48
C LEU A 503 -12.91 24.94 -7.62
N GLU A 504 -12.57 25.23 -8.88
CA GLU A 504 -13.26 24.64 -10.04
C GLU A 504 -13.05 23.12 -10.10
N PHE A 505 -11.82 22.62 -9.86
CA PHE A 505 -11.57 21.17 -9.78
C PHE A 505 -12.35 20.51 -8.64
N ILE A 506 -12.36 21.12 -7.45
CA ILE A 506 -13.12 20.60 -6.30
C ILE A 506 -14.62 20.55 -6.60
N ASN A 507 -15.17 21.63 -7.16
CA ASN A 507 -16.59 21.68 -7.51
C ASN A 507 -16.97 20.64 -8.56
N ARG A 508 -16.10 20.36 -9.53
CA ARG A 508 -16.33 19.30 -10.51
C ARG A 508 -16.40 17.93 -9.84
N TRP A 509 -15.45 17.59 -8.98
CA TRP A 509 -15.44 16.34 -8.23
C TRP A 509 -16.70 16.16 -7.37
N ILE A 510 -17.09 17.19 -6.61
CA ILE A 510 -18.32 17.19 -5.80
C ILE A 510 -19.56 16.94 -6.67
N ASN A 511 -19.58 17.48 -7.89
CA ASN A 511 -20.72 17.41 -8.79
C ASN A 511 -20.61 16.30 -9.84
N ILE A 512 -19.73 15.30 -9.67
CA ILE A 512 -19.73 14.12 -10.54
C ILE A 512 -21.12 13.47 -10.45
N ARG A 513 -21.91 13.65 -11.52
CA ARG A 513 -23.24 13.08 -11.71
C ARG A 513 -23.11 11.85 -12.60
N ASN A 514 -23.91 10.83 -12.31
CA ASN A 514 -24.02 9.62 -13.12
C ASN A 514 -24.24 9.93 -14.61
#